data_AF-A0A7W9HUS8-F1
#
_entry.id   AF-A0A7W9HUS8-F1
#
_cell.length_a   1.000
_cell.length_b   1.000
_cell.length_c   1.000
_cell.angle_alpha   90.00
_cell.angle_beta   90.00
_cell.angle_gamma   90.00
#
_symmetry.space_group_name_H-M   'P 1'
#
loop_
_entity.id
_entity.type
_entity.pdbx_description
1 polymer ?
#
loop_
_entity_poly.entity_id
_entity_poly.type
_entity_poly.pdbx_seq_one_letter_code
_entity_poly.pdbx_strand_id
1 'polypeptide(L)'
;MHYVCFHYEFEHGFADPDADPDDDCGVPGCPSSPAARHKDRLATTVRALLADWSDGPPANWENHSLPDYLESLAAWLDDCDGYYANRGVPVPWNGWEVVQDAMRAATIYE
;
A
#
# COMPACT_ATOMS: atom_id res chain seq x y z
N MET A 1 19.38 15.06 10.38
CA MET A 1 19.98 13.72 10.34
C MET A 1 18.97 12.81 9.67
N HIS A 2 19.12 12.55 8.36
CA HIS A 2 18.41 11.46 7.71
C HIS A 2 19.05 10.17 8.19
N TYR A 3 18.27 9.32 8.85
CA TYR A 3 18.72 7.96 9.17
C TYR A 3 18.69 7.19 7.85
N VAL A 4 19.86 7.05 7.23
CA VAL A 4 20.05 6.17 6.08
C VAL A 4 19.57 4.79 6.50
N CYS A 5 18.56 4.26 5.83
CA CYS A 5 18.12 2.90 6.07
C CYS A 5 19.31 1.97 5.84
N PHE A 6 19.56 1.03 6.75
CA PHE A 6 20.63 0.03 6.65
C PHE A 6 20.60 -0.75 5.31
N HIS A 7 19.44 -0.77 4.65
CA HIS A 7 19.21 -1.30 3.31
C HIS A 7 19.97 -0.52 2.22
N TYR A 8 20.03 0.80 2.32
CA TYR A 8 20.70 1.68 1.36
C TYR A 8 22.23 1.51 1.43
N GLU A 9 22.78 1.39 2.64
CA GLU A 9 24.21 1.19 2.87
C GLU A 9 24.75 -0.13 2.29
N PHE A 10 23.95 -1.19 2.29
CA PHE A 10 24.40 -2.54 1.93
C PHE A 10 23.98 -2.99 0.53
N GLU A 11 22.76 -2.64 0.06
CA GLU A 11 22.25 -3.11 -1.24
C GLU A 11 22.56 -2.17 -2.40
N HIS A 12 22.69 -0.86 -2.15
CA HIS A 12 22.98 0.12 -3.21
C HIS A 12 24.47 0.46 -3.33
N GLY A 13 25.28 -0.02 -2.38
CA GLY A 13 26.73 0.07 -2.41
C GLY A 13 27.23 1.50 -2.24
N PHE A 14 28.02 1.74 -1.20
CA PHE A 14 28.87 2.93 -1.03
C PHE A 14 29.93 3.14 -2.15
N ALA A 15 29.75 2.52 -3.32
CA ALA A 15 30.64 2.70 -4.47
C ALA A 15 30.43 4.07 -5.14
N ASP A 16 29.24 4.67 -4.98
CA ASP A 16 28.94 6.01 -5.49
C ASP A 16 28.83 7.03 -4.33
N PRO A 17 29.81 7.94 -4.18
CA PRO A 17 29.77 8.99 -3.17
C PRO A 17 28.73 10.08 -3.45
N ASP A 18 28.13 10.11 -4.64
CA ASP A 18 27.07 11.04 -5.04
C ASP A 18 25.66 10.41 -4.91
N ALA A 19 25.55 9.17 -4.42
CA ALA A 19 24.25 8.53 -4.19
C ALA A 19 23.49 9.27 -3.08
N ASP A 20 22.40 9.96 -3.45
CA ASP A 20 21.51 10.63 -2.50
C ASP A 20 20.61 9.58 -1.83
N PRO A 21 20.66 9.41 -0.50
CA PRO A 21 19.76 8.49 0.22
C PRO A 21 18.27 8.80 0.02
N ASP A 22 17.95 10.02 -0.41
CA ASP A 22 16.60 10.46 -0.75
C ASP A 22 16.23 10.18 -2.23
N ASP A 23 17.20 9.79 -3.07
CA ASP A 23 16.95 9.38 -4.45
C ASP A 23 16.29 8.00 -4.53
N ASP A 24 15.34 7.89 -5.47
CA ASP A 24 14.58 6.67 -5.72
C ASP A 24 15.50 5.56 -6.24
N CYS A 25 15.69 4.53 -5.43
CA CYS A 25 16.44 3.33 -5.80
C CYS A 25 15.83 2.54 -6.98
N GLY A 26 14.59 2.84 -7.39
CA GLY A 26 13.92 2.20 -8.53
C GLY A 26 13.39 0.78 -8.25
N VAL A 27 13.61 0.25 -7.04
CA VAL A 27 13.19 -1.10 -6.65
C VAL A 27 11.72 -1.10 -6.22
N PRO A 28 10.84 -1.90 -6.88
CA PRO A 28 9.45 -2.04 -6.47
C PRO A 28 9.33 -2.55 -5.03
N GLY A 29 8.56 -1.86 -4.20
CA GLY A 29 8.40 -2.23 -2.79
C GLY A 29 9.55 -1.83 -1.86
N CYS A 30 10.52 -1.04 -2.33
CA CYS A 30 11.56 -0.52 -1.45
C CYS A 30 10.96 0.39 -0.35
N PRO A 31 11.20 0.10 0.94
CA PRO A 31 10.63 0.85 2.04
C PRO A 31 11.18 2.29 2.14
N SER A 32 12.26 2.63 1.41
CA SER A 32 12.79 4.00 1.32
C SER A 32 12.31 4.77 0.08
N SER A 33 11.33 4.25 -0.68
CA SER A 33 10.76 4.99 -1.82
C SER A 33 10.15 6.33 -1.37
N PRO A 34 10.22 7.41 -2.20
CA PRO A 34 9.63 8.69 -1.86
C PRO A 34 8.11 8.58 -1.59
N ALA A 35 7.61 9.31 -0.59
CA ALA A 35 6.19 9.40 -0.23
C ALA A 35 5.27 9.68 -1.43
N ALA A 36 5.76 10.42 -2.44
CA ALA A 36 5.06 10.68 -3.70
C ALA A 36 4.67 9.41 -4.45
N ARG A 37 5.54 8.39 -4.52
CA ARG A 37 5.24 7.11 -5.19
C ARG A 37 4.21 6.29 -4.42
N HIS A 38 4.16 6.36 -3.09
CA HIS A 38 3.13 5.68 -2.30
C HIS A 38 1.74 6.24 -2.58
N LYS A 39 1.61 7.58 -2.62
CA LYS A 39 0.37 8.26 -3.05
C LYS A 39 -0.01 7.89 -4.49
N ASP A 40 0.96 7.83 -5.40
CA ASP A 40 0.69 7.48 -6.80
C ASP A 40 0.29 6.01 -6.98
N ARG A 41 0.85 5.08 -6.19
CA ARG A 41 0.43 3.67 -6.12
C ARG A 41 -0.99 3.54 -5.58
N LEU A 42 -1.34 4.30 -4.54
CA LEU A 42 -2.71 4.35 -4.04
C LEU A 42 -3.66 4.87 -5.13
N ALA A 43 -3.33 5.99 -5.77
CA ALA A 43 -4.14 6.55 -6.84
C ALA A 43 -4.30 5.59 -8.03
N THR A 44 -3.28 4.80 -8.33
CA THR A 44 -3.36 3.73 -9.36
C THR A 44 -4.30 2.61 -8.93
N THR A 45 -4.26 2.21 -7.65
CA THR A 45 -5.18 1.20 -7.09
C THR A 45 -6.63 1.67 -7.14
N VAL A 46 -6.90 2.92 -6.76
CA VAL A 46 -8.25 3.51 -6.85
C VAL A 46 -8.77 3.47 -8.29
N ARG A 47 -7.94 3.85 -9.27
CA ARG A 47 -8.35 3.81 -10.69
C ARG A 47 -8.58 2.38 -11.18
N ALA A 48 -7.80 1.41 -10.70
CA ALA A 48 -8.01 0.01 -11.04
C ALA A 48 -9.34 -0.51 -10.49
N LEU A 49 -9.65 -0.22 -9.22
CA LEU A 49 -10.94 -0.58 -8.60
C LEU A 49 -12.13 0.05 -9.36
N LEU A 50 -12.00 1.31 -9.76
CA LEU A 50 -13.01 1.99 -10.58
C LEU A 50 -13.17 1.35 -11.96
N ALA A 51 -12.07 0.94 -12.59
CA ALA A 51 -12.09 0.27 -13.90
C ALA A 51 -12.71 -1.13 -13.80
N ASP A 52 -12.44 -1.87 -12.73
CA ASP A 52 -13.08 -3.16 -12.45
C ASP A 52 -14.59 -3.01 -12.30
N TRP A 53 -15.05 -1.90 -11.70
CA TRP A 53 -16.47 -1.57 -11.52
C TRP A 53 -17.19 -1.07 -12.81
N SER A 54 -16.51 -0.99 -13.94
CA SER A 54 -16.93 -0.23 -15.13
C SER A 54 -18.37 -0.49 -15.63
N ASP A 55 -18.84 -1.73 -15.60
CA ASP A 55 -20.20 -2.10 -16.04
C ASP A 55 -21.12 -2.57 -14.88
N GLY A 56 -20.67 -2.40 -13.64
CA GLY A 56 -21.33 -2.91 -12.43
C GLY A 56 -20.37 -3.67 -11.51
N PRO A 57 -20.86 -4.18 -10.37
CA PRO A 57 -20.02 -4.92 -9.43
C PRO A 57 -19.45 -6.19 -10.09
N PRO A 58 -18.13 -6.41 -10.00
CA PRO A 58 -17.53 -7.68 -10.37
C PRO A 58 -18.15 -8.82 -9.56
N ALA A 59 -18.23 -10.02 -10.14
CA ALA A 59 -18.82 -11.18 -9.48
C ALA A 59 -18.10 -11.60 -8.18
N ASN A 60 -16.87 -11.13 -7.98
CA ASN A 60 -16.06 -11.39 -6.80
C ASN A 60 -16.10 -10.25 -5.77
N TRP A 61 -16.89 -9.20 -5.99
CA TRP A 61 -17.13 -8.19 -4.97
C TRP A 61 -18.37 -8.59 -4.18
N GLU A 62 -18.29 -8.50 -2.86
CA GLU A 62 -19.41 -8.77 -1.96
C GLU A 62 -20.19 -7.47 -1.68
N ASN A 63 -19.47 -6.34 -1.65
CA ASN A 63 -20.04 -5.01 -1.41
C ASN A 63 -20.51 -4.35 -2.71
N HIS A 64 -21.83 -4.28 -2.87
CA HIS A 64 -22.48 -3.74 -4.07
C HIS A 64 -22.97 -2.29 -3.93
N SER A 65 -22.82 -1.69 -2.76
CA SER A 65 -23.20 -0.31 -2.49
C SER A 65 -22.07 0.48 -1.84
N LEU A 66 -22.07 1.81 -2.02
CA LEU A 66 -21.07 2.68 -1.40
C LEU A 66 -21.12 2.64 0.14
N PRO A 67 -22.31 2.65 0.80
CA PRO A 67 -22.39 2.46 2.25
C PRO A 67 -21.70 1.18 2.73
N ASP A 68 -22.03 0.02 2.14
CA ASP A 68 -21.47 -1.27 2.57
C ASP A 68 -19.94 -1.28 2.37
N TYR A 69 -19.46 -0.82 1.21
CA TYR A 69 -18.02 -0.72 0.95
C TYR A 69 -17.28 0.18 1.96
N LEU A 70 -17.87 1.31 2.36
CA LEU A 70 -17.24 2.20 3.34
C LEU A 70 -17.29 1.63 4.76
N GLU A 71 -18.34 0.88 5.10
CA GLU A 71 -18.44 0.17 6.37
C GLU A 71 -17.36 -0.92 6.47
N SER A 72 -17.24 -1.78 5.47
CA SER A 72 -16.22 -2.82 5.44
C SER A 72 -14.80 -2.26 5.34
N LEU A 73 -14.61 -1.12 4.66
CA LEU A 73 -13.32 -0.40 4.65
C LEU A 73 -12.93 0.07 6.06
N ALA A 74 -13.87 0.64 6.81
CA ALA A 74 -13.63 1.10 8.17
C ALA A 74 -13.36 -0.09 9.11
N ALA A 75 -14.19 -1.14 9.04
CA ALA A 75 -14.02 -2.35 9.82
C ALA A 75 -12.66 -3.01 9.57
N TRP A 76 -12.22 -3.08 8.32
CA TRP A 76 -10.90 -3.63 7.99
C TRP A 76 -9.77 -2.78 8.56
N LEU A 77 -9.86 -1.44 8.50
CA LEU A 77 -8.84 -0.56 9.06
C LEU A 77 -8.71 -0.72 10.58
N ASP A 78 -9.82 -0.92 11.29
CA ASP A 78 -9.82 -1.14 12.73
C ASP A 78 -9.17 -2.47 13.13
N ASP A 79 -9.30 -3.52 12.30
CA ASP A 79 -8.79 -4.88 12.58
C ASP A 79 -7.53 -5.28 11.77
N CYS A 80 -6.92 -4.35 11.02
CA CYS A 80 -5.86 -4.67 10.06
C CYS A 80 -4.60 -5.29 10.70
N ASP A 81 -4.32 -5.02 11.99
CA ASP A 81 -3.22 -5.65 12.73
C ASP A 81 -3.31 -7.18 12.69
N GLY A 82 -4.52 -7.74 12.78
CA GLY A 82 -4.77 -9.18 12.69
C GLY A 82 -4.45 -9.75 11.31
N TYR A 83 -4.74 -9.00 10.24
CA TYR A 83 -4.43 -9.39 8.86
C TYR A 83 -2.92 -9.55 8.64
N TYR A 84 -2.11 -8.59 9.12
CA TYR A 84 -0.65 -8.66 9.00
C TYR A 84 -0.06 -9.76 9.88
N ALA A 85 -0.52 -9.86 11.13
CA ALA A 85 -0.08 -10.90 12.07
C ALA A 85 -0.31 -12.32 11.54
N ASN A 86 -1.50 -12.59 10.97
CA ASN A 86 -1.84 -13.90 10.41
C ASN A 86 -0.97 -14.29 9.20
N ARG A 87 -0.43 -13.31 8.48
CA ARG A 87 0.48 -13.50 7.35
C ARG A 87 1.95 -13.54 7.75
N GLY A 88 2.26 -13.32 9.04
CA GLY A 88 3.64 -13.27 9.54
C GLY A 88 4.44 -12.10 8.97
N VAL A 89 3.77 -11.04 8.52
CA VAL A 89 4.40 -9.83 7.98
C VAL A 89 4.20 -8.67 8.95
N PRO A 90 5.16 -7.74 9.06
CA PRO A 90 4.97 -6.53 9.85
C PRO A 90 3.93 -5.62 9.21
N VAL A 91 3.21 -4.85 10.04
CA VAL A 91 2.36 -3.76 9.58
C VAL A 91 3.22 -2.74 8.83
N PRO A 92 2.85 -2.29 7.63
CA PRO A 92 3.55 -1.24 6.91
C PRO A 92 3.73 0.01 7.77
N TRP A 93 4.93 0.57 7.76
CA TRP A 93 5.24 1.78 8.54
C TRP A 93 4.58 3.05 7.97
N ASN A 94 4.15 3.00 6.69
CA ASN A 94 3.49 4.10 6.01
C ASN A 94 2.00 3.82 5.84
N GLY A 95 1.16 4.79 6.18
CA GLY A 95 -0.29 4.66 6.10
C GLY A 95 -0.84 4.51 4.68
N TRP A 96 -0.07 4.89 3.65
CA TRP A 96 -0.49 4.76 2.25
C TRP A 96 -0.66 3.30 1.82
N GLU A 97 0.26 2.43 2.23
CA GLU A 97 0.16 0.99 1.96
C GLU A 97 -0.98 0.36 2.74
N VAL A 98 -1.19 0.76 4.01
CA VAL A 98 -2.32 0.27 4.81
C VAL A 98 -3.65 0.64 4.15
N VAL A 99 -3.80 1.89 3.69
CA VAL A 99 -5.01 2.34 2.97
C VAL A 99 -5.15 1.62 1.62
N GLN A 100 -4.04 1.33 0.94
CA GLN A 100 -4.07 0.58 -0.32
C GLN A 100 -4.60 -0.85 -0.12
N ASP A 101 -4.13 -1.54 0.92
CA ASP A 101 -4.61 -2.88 1.29
C ASP A 101 -6.07 -2.84 1.73
N ALA A 102 -6.45 -1.84 2.53
CA ALA A 102 -7.82 -1.64 2.97
C ALA A 102 -8.80 -1.47 1.81
N MET A 103 -8.46 -0.63 0.81
CA MET A 103 -9.30 -0.43 -0.38
C MET A 103 -9.50 -1.71 -1.19
N ARG A 104 -8.52 -2.62 -1.21
CA ARG A 104 -8.67 -3.92 -1.87
C ARG A 104 -9.53 -4.84 -1.01
N ALA A 105 -9.29 -4.89 0.30
CA ALA A 105 -10.02 -5.75 1.21
C ALA A 105 -11.51 -5.41 1.28
N ALA A 106 -11.86 -4.12 1.29
CA ALA A 106 -13.23 -3.62 1.32
C ALA A 106 -14.10 -4.06 0.13
N THR A 107 -13.51 -4.62 -0.93
CA THR A 107 -14.29 -5.23 -2.02
C THR A 107 -14.95 -6.56 -1.64
N ILE A 108 -14.39 -7.27 -0.66
CA ILE A 108 -14.76 -8.64 -0.27
C ILE A 108 -15.08 -8.74 1.23
N TYR A 109 -14.50 -7.89 2.06
CA TYR A 109 -14.70 -7.94 3.50
C TYR A 109 -16.16 -7.59 3.84
N GLU A 110 -16.78 -8.36 4.74
CA GLU A 110 -18.13 -8.10 5.28
C GLU A 110 -18.04 -7.13 6.46
#